data_AF-A0A7E4ZR52-F1
#
_entry.id   AF-A0A7E4ZR52-F1
#
_cell.length_a   1.000
_cell.length_b   1.000
_cell.length_c   1.000
_cell.angle_alpha   90.00
_cell.angle_beta   90.00
_cell.angle_gamma   90.00
#
_symmetry.space_group_name_H-M   'P 1'
#
loop_
_entity.id
_entity.type
_entity.pdbx_description
1 polymer ?
#
loop_
_entity_poly.entity_id
_entity_poly.type
_entity_poly.pdbx_seq_one_letter_code
_entity_poly.pdbx_strand_id
1 'polypeptide(L)'
;MTSIFAVLSCFASFVTFLIFIVDLKRFQYPERSIFFLSFCTLAVSGVYVYGTFYDGYACGSKSVERVPLVTQGMDNLPCTLMAVFHYYFSTAMYLWWLNLCFSWFLVTTMRWGEAPVGRVFSSYFHIIAWGLPSLMVIAVLVMNGVDGDLFSSICSVGNLQPSILFNFVVLPQAAALGELVYWG
;
A
#
# COMPACT_ATOMS: atom_id res chain seq x y z
N MET A 1 -18.92 2.80 6.34
CA MET A 1 -17.97 2.98 7.49
C MET A 1 -16.55 3.17 6.98
N THR A 2 -16.10 2.40 6.00
CA THR A 2 -14.80 2.53 5.29
C THR A 2 -14.53 3.94 4.74
N SER A 3 -15.52 4.60 4.13
CA SER A 3 -15.32 5.93 3.53
C SER A 3 -15.01 7.05 4.53
N ILE A 4 -15.54 7.00 5.76
CA ILE A 4 -15.25 8.01 6.81
C ILE A 4 -13.78 7.90 7.23
N PHE A 5 -13.31 6.68 7.49
CA PHE A 5 -11.91 6.44 7.83
C PHE A 5 -10.98 6.80 6.68
N ALA A 6 -11.37 6.52 5.43
CA ALA A 6 -10.60 6.90 4.25
C ALA A 6 -10.46 8.42 4.12
N VAL A 7 -11.54 9.20 4.29
CA VAL A 7 -11.50 10.67 4.22
C VAL A 7 -10.64 11.26 5.35
N LEU A 8 -10.82 10.78 6.57
CA LEU A 8 -10.01 11.24 7.72
C LEU A 8 -8.52 10.91 7.53
N SER A 9 -8.22 9.70 7.07
CA SER A 9 -6.85 9.26 6.78
C SER A 9 -6.24 10.06 5.64
N CYS A 10 -7.00 10.34 4.58
CA CYS A 10 -6.57 11.17 3.46
C CYS A 10 -6.22 12.59 3.92
N PHE A 11 -7.11 13.23 4.70
CA PHE A 11 -6.87 14.57 5.22
C PHE A 11 -5.65 14.62 6.15
N ALA A 12 -5.56 13.70 7.11
CA ALA A 12 -4.43 13.64 8.03
C ALA A 12 -3.10 13.41 7.29
N SER A 13 -3.07 12.43 6.37
CA SER A 13 -1.86 12.11 5.60
C SER A 13 -1.45 13.26 4.68
N PHE A 14 -2.40 13.98 4.09
CA PHE A 14 -2.13 15.17 3.29
C PHE A 14 -1.48 16.28 4.11
N VAL A 15 -2.03 16.58 5.30
CA VAL A 15 -1.43 17.56 6.21
C VAL A 15 -0.02 17.16 6.61
N THR A 16 0.21 15.90 7.00
CA THR A 16 1.54 15.39 7.34
C THR A 16 2.50 15.51 6.15
N PHE A 17 2.08 15.11 4.96
CA PHE A 17 2.88 15.21 3.75
C PHE A 17 3.30 16.66 3.44
N LEU A 18 2.38 17.62 3.57
CA LEU A 18 2.68 19.04 3.39
C LEU A 18 3.69 19.56 4.41
N ILE A 19 3.54 19.19 5.69
CA ILE A 19 4.48 19.58 6.75
C ILE A 19 5.90 19.11 6.41
N PHE A 20 6.05 17.86 5.98
CA PHE A 20 7.35 17.30 5.61
C PHE A 20 7.92 17.91 4.34
N ILE A 21 7.11 18.30 3.35
CA ILE A 21 7.60 19.00 2.14
C ILE A 21 8.27 20.32 2.50
N VAL A 22 7.74 21.05 3.48
CA VAL A 22 8.28 22.37 3.87
C VAL A 22 9.72 22.27 4.38
N ASP A 23 10.07 21.21 5.14
CA ASP A 23 11.40 21.08 5.73
C ASP A 23 12.02 19.66 5.57
N LEU A 24 11.87 19.06 4.39
CA LEU A 24 12.31 17.68 4.14
C LEU A 24 13.83 17.47 4.33
N LYS A 25 14.62 18.51 4.08
CA LYS A 25 16.10 18.43 4.12
C LYS A 25 16.65 18.32 5.53
N ARG A 26 15.87 18.75 6.53
CA ARG A 26 16.26 18.73 7.93
C ARG A 26 16.12 17.33 8.54
N PHE A 27 15.12 16.57 8.11
CA PHE A 27 14.78 15.28 8.71
C PHE A 27 15.66 14.15 8.19
N GLN A 28 16.35 13.47 9.12
CA GLN A 28 17.13 12.26 8.84
C GLN A 28 16.27 11.01 9.09
N TYR A 29 16.81 9.82 8.83
CA TYR A 29 16.16 8.58 9.27
C TYR A 29 16.30 8.49 10.79
N PRO A 30 15.25 8.10 11.54
CA PRO A 30 14.04 7.39 11.12
C PRO A 30 12.89 8.26 10.58
N GLU A 31 12.87 9.55 10.91
CA GLU A 31 11.75 10.47 10.64
C GLU A 31 11.43 10.61 9.14
N ARG A 32 12.47 10.55 8.29
CA ARG A 32 12.31 10.59 6.83
C ARG A 32 11.45 9.46 6.27
N SER A 33 11.36 8.31 6.94
CA SER A 33 10.46 7.21 6.54
C SER A 33 8.99 7.59 6.68
N ILE A 34 8.65 8.46 7.64
CA ILE A 34 7.26 8.92 7.88
C ILE A 34 6.74 9.69 6.67
N PHE A 35 7.59 10.49 6.01
CA PHE A 35 7.21 11.19 4.78
C PHE A 35 6.71 10.24 3.68
N PHE A 36 7.45 9.16 3.43
CA PHE A 36 7.06 8.16 2.43
C PHE A 36 5.84 7.35 2.86
N LEU A 37 5.71 7.08 4.16
CA LEU A 37 4.53 6.44 4.72
C LEU A 37 3.29 7.30 4.47
N SER A 38 3.33 8.59 4.81
CA SER A 38 2.24 9.54 4.57
C SER A 38 1.88 9.66 3.09
N PHE A 39 2.88 9.65 2.21
CA PHE A 39 2.65 9.64 0.76
C PHE A 39 1.89 8.37 0.30
N CYS A 40 2.31 7.19 0.76
CA CYS A 40 1.64 5.94 0.40
C CYS A 40 0.22 5.87 0.99
N THR A 41 0.03 6.29 2.24
CA THR A 41 -1.28 6.35 2.90
C THR A 41 -2.21 7.33 2.18
N LEU A 42 -1.70 8.48 1.72
CA LEU A 42 -2.46 9.42 0.90
C LEU A 42 -2.91 8.79 -0.42
N ALA A 43 -2.03 8.06 -1.10
CA ALA A 43 -2.35 7.35 -2.34
C ALA A 43 -3.43 6.27 -2.12
N VAL A 44 -3.26 5.41 -1.10
CA VAL A 44 -4.21 4.34 -0.76
C VAL A 44 -5.58 4.91 -0.36
N SER A 45 -5.61 5.88 0.55
CA SER A 45 -6.85 6.53 0.98
C SER A 45 -7.54 7.26 -0.17
N GLY A 46 -6.77 7.87 -1.08
CA GLY A 46 -7.27 8.47 -2.31
C GLY A 46 -8.03 7.49 -3.20
N VAL A 47 -7.57 6.24 -3.32
CA VAL A 47 -8.31 5.19 -4.07
C VAL A 47 -9.67 4.90 -3.43
N TYR A 48 -9.71 4.73 -2.11
CA TYR A 48 -10.98 4.46 -1.41
C TYR A 48 -11.96 5.64 -1.46
N VAL A 49 -11.45 6.87 -1.36
CA VAL A 49 -12.24 8.09 -1.55
C VAL A 49 -12.80 8.13 -2.97
N TYR A 50 -11.95 7.90 -3.97
CA TYR A 50 -12.35 7.87 -5.37
C TYR A 50 -13.41 6.79 -5.67
N GLY A 51 -13.22 5.56 -5.17
CA GLY A 51 -14.19 4.47 -5.30
C GLY A 51 -15.55 4.76 -4.67
N THR A 52 -15.59 5.58 -3.60
CA THR A 52 -16.87 6.02 -2.99
C THR A 52 -17.66 6.98 -3.89
N PHE A 53 -16.99 7.75 -4.77
CA PHE A 53 -17.65 8.66 -5.70
C PHE A 53 -17.99 8.01 -7.05
N TYR A 54 -17.35 6.89 -7.38
CA TYR A 54 -17.48 6.21 -8.67
C TYR A 54 -17.85 4.73 -8.48
N ASP A 55 -19.15 4.44 -8.34
CA ASP A 55 -19.71 3.08 -8.16
C ASP A 55 -19.57 2.15 -9.39
N GLY A 56 -18.87 2.59 -10.44
CA GLY A 56 -18.87 1.94 -11.76
C GLY A 56 -17.72 0.95 -12.01
N TYR A 57 -16.73 0.83 -11.13
CA TYR A 57 -15.51 0.04 -11.44
C TYR A 57 -15.60 -1.43 -11.05
N ALA A 58 -16.19 -1.73 -9.88
CA ALA A 58 -16.30 -3.09 -9.37
C ALA A 58 -17.43 -3.91 -10.04
N CYS A 59 -18.41 -3.23 -10.66
CA CYS A 59 -19.60 -3.85 -11.25
C CYS A 59 -19.54 -3.83 -12.79
N GLY A 60 -19.53 -5.02 -13.40
CA GLY A 60 -19.67 -5.20 -14.84
C GLY A 60 -21.13 -5.16 -15.31
N SER A 61 -21.36 -5.32 -16.61
CA SER A 61 -22.72 -5.35 -17.18
C SER A 61 -23.61 -6.37 -16.45
N LYS A 62 -24.85 -5.98 -16.10
CA LYS A 62 -25.82 -6.84 -15.43
C LYS A 62 -26.03 -8.14 -16.22
N SER A 63 -25.91 -9.29 -15.55
CA SER A 63 -26.29 -10.58 -16.13
C SER A 63 -27.76 -10.59 -16.57
N VAL A 64 -28.14 -11.56 -17.42
CA VAL A 64 -29.54 -11.82 -17.85
C VAL A 64 -30.49 -11.94 -16.64
N GLU A 65 -29.96 -12.26 -15.47
CA GLU A 65 -30.67 -12.45 -14.20
C GLU A 65 -30.68 -11.20 -13.28
N ARG A 66 -30.21 -10.04 -13.77
CA ARG A 66 -30.04 -8.78 -13.02
C ARG A 66 -29.12 -8.87 -11.78
N VAL A 67 -28.28 -9.90 -11.69
CA VAL A 67 -27.26 -9.98 -10.65
C VAL A 67 -26.05 -9.14 -11.10
N PRO A 68 -25.52 -8.24 -10.25
CA PRO A 68 -24.29 -7.51 -10.55
C PRO A 68 -23.15 -8.51 -10.69
N LEU A 69 -22.51 -8.55 -11.86
CA LEU A 69 -21.34 -9.38 -12.10
C LEU A 69 -20.11 -8.61 -11.62
N VAL A 70 -19.26 -9.25 -10.83
CA VAL A 70 -17.97 -8.68 -10.43
C VAL A 70 -17.10 -8.55 -11.67
N THR A 71 -16.56 -7.35 -11.91
CA THR A 71 -15.65 -7.10 -13.02
C THR A 71 -14.37 -7.91 -12.83
N GLN A 72 -14.04 -8.76 -13.81
CA GLN A 72 -12.72 -9.36 -13.92
C GLN A 72 -11.75 -8.29 -14.42
N GLY A 73 -10.62 -8.10 -13.73
CA GLY A 73 -9.69 -7.01 -14.02
C GLY A 73 -9.23 -6.97 -15.47
N MET A 74 -9.05 -8.13 -16.11
CA MET A 74 -8.62 -8.23 -17.51
C MET A 74 -9.59 -7.58 -18.51
N ASP A 75 -10.89 -7.57 -18.21
CA ASP A 75 -11.92 -7.06 -19.10
C ASP A 75 -12.15 -5.55 -18.94
N ASN A 76 -11.60 -4.95 -17.87
CA ASN A 76 -11.77 -3.53 -17.56
C ASN A 76 -10.45 -2.89 -17.11
N LEU A 77 -9.77 -2.23 -18.06
CA LEU A 77 -8.50 -1.55 -17.81
C LEU A 77 -8.55 -0.58 -16.60
N PRO A 78 -9.56 0.30 -16.46
CA PRO A 78 -9.72 1.14 -15.26
C PRO A 78 -9.74 0.37 -13.93
N CYS A 79 -10.40 -0.79 -13.88
CA CYS A 79 -10.44 -1.65 -12.68
C CYS A 79 -9.06 -2.22 -12.36
N THR A 80 -8.34 -2.71 -13.37
CA THR A 80 -6.96 -3.20 -13.19
C THR A 80 -6.01 -2.11 -12.74
N LEU A 81 -6.07 -0.91 -13.35
CA LEU A 81 -5.21 0.21 -12.95
C LEU A 81 -5.45 0.63 -11.50
N MET A 82 -6.71 0.68 -11.07
CA MET A 82 -7.06 1.00 -9.70
C MET A 82 -6.54 -0.06 -8.72
N ALA A 83 -6.69 -1.35 -9.04
CA ALA A 83 -6.19 -2.46 -8.23
C ALA A 83 -4.67 -2.46 -8.12
N VAL A 84 -3.96 -2.24 -9.24
CA VAL A 84 -2.50 -2.16 -9.29
C VAL A 84 -2.00 -0.98 -8.46
N PHE A 85 -2.60 0.20 -8.62
CA PHE A 85 -2.23 1.38 -7.87
C PHE A 85 -2.44 1.16 -6.37
N HIS A 86 -3.62 0.68 -5.98
CA HIS A 86 -3.94 0.37 -4.59
C HIS A 86 -2.96 -0.65 -3.98
N TYR A 87 -2.76 -1.77 -4.65
CA TYR A 87 -1.89 -2.85 -4.18
C TYR A 87 -0.42 -2.41 -4.08
N TYR A 88 0.09 -1.67 -5.07
CA TYR A 88 1.46 -1.15 -5.07
C TYR A 88 1.72 -0.24 -3.86
N PHE A 89 0.87 0.78 -3.68
CA PHE A 89 1.06 1.76 -2.59
C PHE A 89 0.77 1.16 -1.22
N SER A 90 -0.15 0.21 -1.11
CA SER A 90 -0.41 -0.52 0.14
C SER A 90 0.81 -1.34 0.55
N THR A 91 1.38 -2.14 -0.36
CA THR A 91 2.59 -2.91 -0.08
C THR A 91 3.80 -2.00 0.23
N ALA A 92 3.97 -0.91 -0.53
CA ALA A 92 5.01 0.08 -0.25
C ALA A 92 4.85 0.73 1.13
N MET A 93 3.62 1.04 1.55
CA MET A 93 3.31 1.58 2.89
C MET A 93 3.81 0.64 3.99
N TYR A 94 3.53 -0.67 3.88
CA TYR A 94 4.03 -1.65 4.85
C TYR A 94 5.55 -1.72 4.88
N LEU A 95 6.23 -1.69 3.73
CA LEU A 95 7.69 -1.73 3.68
C LEU A 95 8.33 -0.45 4.26
N TRP A 96 7.72 0.72 4.03
CA TRP A 96 8.15 1.96 4.67
C TRP A 96 7.95 1.96 6.18
N TRP A 97 6.88 1.33 6.66
CA TRP A 97 6.68 1.09 8.07
C TRP A 97 7.76 0.15 8.66
N LEU A 98 8.14 -0.93 7.97
CA LEU A 98 9.27 -1.78 8.38
C LEU A 98 10.59 -1.01 8.43
N ASN A 99 10.88 -0.20 7.41
CA ASN A 99 12.08 0.64 7.39
C ASN A 99 12.09 1.63 8.57
N LEU A 100 10.92 2.19 8.92
CA LEU A 100 10.77 3.04 10.11
C LEU A 100 11.10 2.25 11.39
N CYS A 101 10.50 1.08 11.59
CA CYS A 101 10.77 0.23 12.75
C CYS A 101 12.26 -0.17 12.85
N PHE A 102 12.85 -0.59 11.73
CA PHE A 102 14.25 -1.00 11.67
C PHE A 102 15.21 0.17 11.96
N SER A 103 14.99 1.33 11.33
CA SER A 103 15.80 2.52 11.62
C SER A 103 15.63 3.01 13.06
N TRP A 104 14.42 2.93 13.61
CA TRP A 104 14.15 3.23 15.02
C TRP A 104 14.92 2.29 15.96
N PHE A 105 14.90 0.98 15.69
CA PHE A 105 15.67 -0.01 16.45
C PHE A 105 17.18 0.27 16.41
N LEU A 106 17.74 0.62 15.25
CA LEU A 106 19.16 0.96 15.13
C LEU A 106 19.55 2.18 15.97
N VAL A 107 18.72 3.22 15.95
CA VAL A 107 19.00 4.46 16.68
C VAL A 107 18.82 4.28 18.18
N THR A 108 17.76 3.61 18.61
CA THR A 108 17.41 3.48 20.04
C THR A 108 18.16 2.35 20.75
N THR A 109 18.21 1.16 20.16
CA THR A 109 18.79 -0.03 20.79
C THR A 109 20.27 -0.16 20.48
N MET A 110 20.64 -0.08 19.19
CA MET A 110 22.03 -0.23 18.75
C MET A 110 22.85 1.06 18.89
N ARG A 111 22.21 2.16 19.29
CA ARG A 111 22.82 3.48 19.53
C ARG A 111 23.54 4.05 18.31
N TRP A 112 23.06 3.73 17.09
CA TRP A 112 23.56 4.36 15.88
C TRP A 112 23.10 5.82 15.83
N GLY A 113 23.93 6.70 15.26
CA GLY A 113 23.49 8.06 14.95
C GLY A 113 22.54 8.07 13.75
N GLU A 114 21.59 9.00 13.74
CA GLU A 114 20.62 9.18 12.65
C GLU A 114 21.30 9.47 11.29
N ALA A 115 22.35 10.29 11.28
CA ALA A 115 23.11 10.62 10.08
C ALA A 115 23.85 9.40 9.46
N PRO A 116 24.58 8.57 10.23
CA PRO A 116 25.11 7.30 9.75
C PRO A 116 24.05 6.35 9.16
N VAL A 117 22.90 6.18 9.83
CA VAL A 117 21.82 5.32 9.34
C VAL A 117 21.34 5.79 7.97
N GLY A 118 21.08 7.09 7.82
CA GLY A 118 20.67 7.67 6.54
C GLY A 118 21.73 7.55 5.44
N ARG A 119 23.02 7.65 5.77
CA ARG A 119 24.08 7.54 4.75
C ARG A 119 24.29 6.11 4.26
N VAL A 120 24.20 5.12 5.16
CA VAL A 120 24.50 3.71 4.85
C VAL A 120 23.28 3.00 4.28
N PHE A 121 22.10 3.18 4.88
CA PHE A 121 20.92 2.36 4.59
C PHE A 121 19.90 3.02 3.65
N SER A 122 19.97 4.33 3.39
CA SER A 122 18.93 5.02 2.60
C SER A 122 18.70 4.37 1.23
N SER A 123 19.75 4.09 0.46
CA SER A 123 19.60 3.45 -0.86
C SER A 123 18.93 2.08 -0.76
N TYR A 124 19.27 1.28 0.25
CA TYR A 124 18.66 -0.04 0.46
C TYR A 124 17.18 0.07 0.83
N PHE A 125 16.82 1.00 1.72
CA PHE A 125 15.42 1.27 2.07
C PHE A 125 14.58 1.61 0.85
N HIS A 126 15.09 2.47 -0.03
CA HIS A 126 14.41 2.85 -1.26
C HIS A 126 14.29 1.69 -2.26
N ILE A 127 15.37 0.93 -2.48
CA ILE A 127 15.35 -0.20 -3.42
C ILE A 127 14.35 -1.27 -2.96
N ILE A 128 14.33 -1.59 -1.67
CA ILE A 128 13.41 -2.59 -1.11
C ILE A 128 11.97 -2.07 -1.16
N ALA A 129 11.72 -0.87 -0.63
CA ALA A 129 10.37 -0.34 -0.48
C ALA A 129 9.67 0.00 -1.80
N TRP A 130 10.41 0.22 -2.89
CA TRP A 130 9.83 0.47 -4.21
C TRP A 130 9.97 -0.72 -5.17
N GLY A 131 11.10 -1.42 -5.13
CA GLY A 131 11.36 -2.54 -6.03
C GLY A 131 10.51 -3.78 -5.72
N LEU A 132 10.36 -4.12 -4.43
CA LEU A 132 9.59 -5.31 -4.04
C LEU A 132 8.09 -5.19 -4.40
N PRO A 133 7.40 -4.05 -4.13
CA PRO A 133 6.02 -3.87 -4.58
C PRO A 133 5.88 -3.92 -6.10
N SER A 134 6.83 -3.38 -6.87
CA SER A 134 6.81 -3.48 -8.34
C SER A 134 6.85 -4.93 -8.80
N LEU A 135 7.71 -5.76 -8.20
CA LEU A 135 7.81 -7.18 -8.55
C LEU A 135 6.52 -7.93 -8.20
N MET A 136 5.93 -7.65 -7.04
CA MET A 136 4.66 -8.26 -6.62
C MET A 136 3.50 -7.87 -7.55
N VAL A 137 3.43 -6.61 -7.99
CA VAL A 137 2.44 -6.16 -8.99
C VAL A 137 2.57 -6.96 -10.28
N ILE A 138 3.80 -7.11 -10.81
CA ILE A 138 4.04 -7.88 -12.03
C ILE A 138 3.57 -9.33 -11.85
N ALA A 139 3.90 -9.95 -10.71
CA ALA A 139 3.48 -11.32 -10.42
C ALA A 139 1.94 -11.46 -10.36
N VAL A 140 1.24 -10.53 -9.70
CA VAL A 140 -0.23 -10.51 -9.63
C VAL A 140 -0.87 -10.37 -11.00
N LEU A 141 -0.32 -9.48 -11.86
CA LEU A 141 -0.81 -9.29 -13.22
C LEU A 141 -0.63 -10.55 -14.07
N VAL A 142 0.49 -11.25 -13.94
CA VAL A 142 0.72 -12.54 -14.64
C VAL A 142 -0.26 -13.61 -14.18
N MET A 143 -0.62 -13.62 -12.89
CA MET A 143 -1.55 -14.60 -12.32
C MET A 143 -3.02 -14.27 -12.57
N ASN A 144 -3.33 -13.13 -13.23
CA ASN A 144 -4.68 -12.64 -13.49
C ASN A 144 -5.56 -12.58 -12.23
N GLY A 145 -4.96 -12.26 -11.09
CA GLY A 145 -5.62 -12.29 -9.78
C GLY A 145 -6.33 -11.01 -9.39
N VAL A 146 -6.86 -10.23 -10.34
CA VAL A 146 -7.50 -8.93 -10.08
C VAL A 146 -9.01 -9.03 -10.25
N ASP A 147 -9.74 -8.70 -9.18
CA ASP A 147 -11.20 -8.80 -9.12
C ASP A 147 -11.81 -7.54 -8.50
N GLY A 148 -13.02 -7.18 -8.93
CA GLY A 148 -13.84 -6.20 -8.23
C GLY A 148 -14.29 -6.66 -6.84
N ASP A 149 -14.44 -5.72 -5.91
CA ASP A 149 -15.09 -5.92 -4.63
C ASP A 149 -16.27 -4.97 -4.47
N LEU A 150 -17.47 -5.55 -4.37
CA LEU A 150 -18.72 -4.81 -4.23
C LEU A 150 -18.82 -4.10 -2.87
N PHE A 151 -18.19 -4.62 -1.82
CA PHE A 151 -18.30 -4.06 -0.47
C PHE A 151 -17.44 -2.81 -0.28
N SER A 152 -16.29 -2.74 -0.95
CA SER A 152 -15.38 -1.60 -0.90
C SER A 152 -15.48 -0.66 -2.10
N SER A 153 -16.31 -1.00 -3.10
CA SER A 153 -16.45 -0.27 -4.37
C SER A 153 -15.13 -0.07 -5.13
N ILE A 154 -14.13 -0.91 -4.86
CA ILE A 154 -12.83 -0.89 -5.54
C ILE A 154 -12.51 -2.24 -6.16
N CYS A 155 -11.47 -2.29 -6.97
CA CYS A 155 -10.89 -3.51 -7.52
C CYS A 155 -9.63 -3.81 -6.72
N SER A 156 -9.44 -5.07 -6.36
CA SER A 156 -8.37 -5.53 -5.50
C SER A 156 -7.86 -6.90 -5.95
N VAL A 157 -6.79 -7.36 -5.31
CA VAL A 157 -6.10 -8.60 -5.65
C VAL A 157 -6.64 -9.76 -4.84
N GLY A 158 -6.99 -10.86 -5.50
CA GLY A 158 -7.28 -12.15 -4.88
C GLY A 158 -8.63 -12.26 -4.16
N ASN A 159 -9.58 -11.35 -4.42
CA ASN A 159 -10.86 -11.34 -3.70
C ASN A 159 -11.69 -12.62 -3.95
N LEU A 160 -11.69 -13.14 -5.18
CA LEU A 160 -12.38 -14.37 -5.55
C LEU A 160 -11.48 -15.62 -5.50
N GLN A 161 -10.17 -15.44 -5.31
CA GLN A 161 -9.17 -16.50 -5.36
C GLN A 161 -8.34 -16.55 -4.06
N PRO A 162 -8.72 -17.38 -3.08
CA PRO A 162 -8.07 -17.44 -1.77
C PRO A 162 -6.58 -17.79 -1.83
N SER A 163 -6.15 -18.57 -2.83
CA SER A 163 -4.74 -18.91 -3.04
C SER A 163 -3.89 -17.70 -3.43
N ILE A 164 -4.40 -16.83 -4.31
CA ILE A 164 -3.72 -15.59 -4.70
C ILE A 164 -3.71 -14.62 -3.52
N LEU A 165 -4.84 -14.47 -2.82
CA LEU A 165 -4.92 -13.63 -1.62
C LEU A 165 -3.90 -14.06 -0.57
N PHE A 166 -3.84 -15.37 -0.29
CA PHE A 166 -2.91 -15.89 0.70
C PHE A 166 -1.46 -15.63 0.29
N ASN A 167 -1.07 -16.01 -0.93
CA ASN A 167 0.32 -15.93 -1.39
C ASN A 167 0.83 -14.49 -1.59
N PHE A 168 -0.02 -13.57 -2.05
CA PHE A 168 0.40 -12.22 -2.44
C PHE A 168 0.00 -11.13 -1.45
N VAL A 169 -0.88 -11.41 -0.49
CA VAL A 169 -1.30 -10.43 0.54
C VAL A 169 -0.95 -10.94 1.93
N VAL A 170 -1.46 -12.10 2.32
CA VAL A 170 -1.32 -12.59 3.71
C VAL A 170 0.12 -13.01 4.03
N LEU A 171 0.74 -13.83 3.18
CA LEU A 171 2.08 -14.37 3.40
C LEU A 171 3.15 -13.27 3.47
N PRO A 172 3.19 -12.31 2.53
CA PRO A 172 4.16 -11.21 2.60
C PRO A 172 3.98 -10.32 3.83
N GLN A 173 2.72 -10.03 4.21
CA GLN A 173 2.42 -9.22 5.40
C GLN A 173 2.77 -9.96 6.69
N ALA A 174 2.45 -11.25 6.77
CA ALA A 174 2.78 -12.08 7.93
C ALA A 174 4.30 -12.26 8.10
N ALA A 175 5.04 -12.46 7.00
CA ALA A 175 6.50 -12.52 7.04
C ALA A 175 7.11 -11.19 7.52
N ALA A 176 6.65 -10.07 6.95
CA ALA A 176 7.07 -8.73 7.35
C ALA A 176 6.83 -8.44 8.85
N LEU A 177 5.66 -8.83 9.38
CA LEU A 177 5.32 -8.63 10.79
C LEU A 177 5.99 -9.63 11.72
N GLY A 178 6.20 -10.87 11.27
CA GLY A 178 6.82 -11.94 12.04
C GLY A 178 8.26 -11.61 12.41
N GLU A 179 9.03 -11.01 11.49
CA GLU A 179 10.42 -10.63 11.77
C GLU A 179 10.52 -9.63 12.94
N LEU A 180 9.60 -8.68 13.07
CA LEU A 180 9.62 -7.72 14.19
C LEU A 180 9.39 -8.35 15.57
N VAL A 181 8.74 -9.51 15.65
CA VAL A 181 8.51 -10.24 16.90
C VAL A 181 9.75 -11.02 17.35
N TYR A 182 10.60 -11.43 16.41
CA TYR A 182 11.84 -12.16 16.73
C TYR A 182 13.01 -11.25 17.12
N TRP A 183 12.94 -9.95 16.80
CA TRP A 183 13.98 -8.95 17.11
C TRP A 183 13.66 -8.05 18.31
N GLY A 184 12.56 -8.30 19.04
CA GLY A 184 12.19 -7.62 20.29
C GLY A 184 12.47 -8.47 21.51
#